data_AF-A0A6J3IGE7-F1
#
_entry.id   AF-A0A6J3IGE7-F1
#
_cell.length_a   1.000
_cell.length_b   1.000
_cell.length_c   1.000
_cell.angle_alpha   90.00
_cell.angle_beta   90.00
_cell.angle_gamma   90.00
#
_symmetry.space_group_name_H-M   'P 1'
#
loop_
_entity.id
_entity.type
_entity.pdbx_description
1 polymer ?
#
loop_
_entity_poly.entity_id
_entity_poly.type
_entity_poly.pdbx_seq_one_letter_code
_entity_poly.pdbx_strand_id
1 'polypeptide(L)'
;MDSNHHSNYKLSKTEKKFLRKQVKASHTLLRHEGIQTVSYATQSLVVANGGLGNGMSRNQLLPVLEKCGLVDALLMPPNKPYSFARYKTTEESKTAYVTLNGKEVVDDLGRKIILYLNFVEKAQWKELRPQALPPGLMVVEEIISSEDEKMLLESVDWTEDTDNQNSQKSLKHRRVKHFGYEFHYENNSVDKDKPLSGGLPDICDRFLEKWLREGYIKHKPDQMTINQYEPGHGIPAHIDTHSAFEDEIISLSLGSEIVMDFKHPDGITVPVMLPRRSLLVMTGESRYLWTHGITCRKFDTVQASGSQKSGIITSDVGDITLSKRGLRTSFTFRKVRQTPCNCSYPLVCDSQRKETPPSFPESDKEASRLEQEYVHQVYEEIAGHFSSTRHTPWPHIVEFLKALPNGSIVADIGCGNGKYLGINKELYMIGCDRSQNLVDICRERQFQAFVCDALAVPVRSGSCDACISIAVIHHFATASHRILAGRDFEISISRPLEYTVSSD
;
A
#
# COMPACT_ATOMS: atom_id res chain seq x y z
N MET A 1 -23.90 -62.78 21.56
CA MET A 1 -22.47 -62.43 21.74
C MET A 1 -21.98 -61.97 20.39
N ASP A 2 -21.91 -60.67 20.18
CA ASP A 2 -20.77 -60.01 19.52
C ASP A 2 -20.99 -58.50 19.61
N SER A 3 -20.12 -57.91 20.42
CA SER A 3 -20.17 -56.56 20.95
C SER A 3 -19.61 -55.54 19.96
N ASN A 4 -20.40 -54.49 19.72
CA ASN A 4 -19.97 -53.21 19.15
C ASN A 4 -18.74 -52.66 19.89
N HIS A 5 -17.55 -52.82 19.30
CA HIS A 5 -16.36 -52.05 19.67
C HIS A 5 -16.21 -50.86 18.72
N HIS A 6 -16.93 -49.77 19.02
CA HIS A 6 -16.49 -48.43 18.62
C HIS A 6 -15.37 -47.99 19.57
N SER A 7 -14.14 -48.03 19.07
CA SER A 7 -12.97 -47.47 19.77
C SER A 7 -13.08 -45.94 19.81
N ASN A 8 -13.71 -45.43 20.88
CA ASN A 8 -13.66 -44.02 21.25
C ASN A 8 -12.24 -43.66 21.71
N TYR A 9 -11.34 -43.39 20.76
CA TYR A 9 -10.06 -42.74 21.07
C TYR A 9 -10.34 -41.34 21.63
N LYS A 10 -10.15 -41.16 22.94
CA LYS A 10 -10.23 -39.85 23.59
C LYS A 10 -9.08 -38.97 23.11
N LEU A 11 -9.36 -38.08 22.17
CA LEU A 11 -8.43 -37.03 21.72
C LEU A 11 -7.87 -36.24 22.92
N SER A 12 -6.55 -36.04 22.93
CA SER A 12 -5.82 -35.25 23.91
C SER A 12 -6.30 -33.79 23.90
N LYS A 13 -6.01 -33.04 24.98
CA LYS A 13 -6.33 -31.59 25.06
C LYS A 13 -5.69 -30.81 23.89
N THR A 14 -4.50 -31.21 23.47
CA THR A 14 -3.75 -30.59 22.37
C THR A 14 -4.41 -30.87 21.02
N GLU A 15 -4.80 -32.12 20.75
CA GLU A 15 -5.51 -32.51 19.52
C GLU A 15 -6.90 -31.84 19.43
N LYS A 16 -7.63 -31.75 20.54
CA LYS A 16 -8.91 -31.01 20.58
C LYS A 16 -8.73 -29.51 20.30
N LYS A 17 -7.67 -28.89 20.81
CA LYS A 17 -7.34 -27.48 20.53
C LYS A 17 -6.96 -27.30 19.07
N PHE A 18 -6.25 -28.26 18.49
CA PHE A 18 -5.84 -28.27 17.10
C PHE A 18 -7.04 -28.36 16.16
N LEU A 19 -7.93 -29.36 16.34
CA LEU A 19 -9.16 -29.52 15.56
C LEU A 19 -10.04 -28.27 15.62
N ARG A 20 -10.19 -27.63 16.79
CA ARG A 20 -10.95 -26.38 16.91
C ARG A 20 -10.36 -25.25 16.06
N LYS A 21 -9.04 -25.12 16.02
CA LYS A 21 -8.36 -24.10 15.20
C LYS A 21 -8.46 -24.40 13.70
N GLN A 22 -8.38 -25.67 13.33
CA GLN A 22 -8.56 -26.13 11.95
C GLN A 22 -9.98 -25.84 11.43
N VAL A 23 -11.01 -26.18 12.22
CA VAL A 23 -12.42 -25.86 11.90
C VAL A 23 -12.63 -24.35 11.82
N LYS A 24 -12.02 -23.58 12.73
CA LYS A 24 -12.08 -22.10 12.67
C LYS A 24 -11.44 -21.56 11.39
N ALA A 25 -10.30 -22.11 10.96
CA ALA A 25 -9.64 -21.72 9.72
C ALA A 25 -10.51 -22.05 8.50
N SER A 26 -11.10 -23.25 8.43
CA SER A 26 -12.07 -23.65 7.40
C SER A 26 -13.27 -22.69 7.34
N HIS A 27 -13.90 -22.40 8.47
CA HIS A 27 -15.03 -21.45 8.53
C HIS A 27 -14.63 -20.02 8.10
N THR A 28 -13.39 -19.60 8.40
CA THR A 28 -12.89 -18.28 7.99
C THR A 28 -12.68 -18.22 6.47
N LEU A 29 -12.09 -19.27 5.89
CA LEU A 29 -11.90 -19.40 4.44
C LEU A 29 -13.25 -19.48 3.70
N LEU A 30 -14.23 -20.21 4.24
CA LEU A 30 -15.57 -20.28 3.66
C LEU A 30 -16.28 -18.92 3.74
N ARG A 31 -16.26 -18.26 4.90
CA ARG A 31 -17.03 -17.03 5.13
C ARG A 31 -16.50 -15.84 4.36
N HIS A 32 -15.17 -15.70 4.25
CA HIS A 32 -14.55 -14.50 3.67
C HIS A 32 -14.04 -14.70 2.25
N GLU A 33 -13.72 -15.94 1.86
CA GLU A 33 -13.10 -16.24 0.56
C GLU A 33 -13.94 -17.20 -0.30
N GLY A 34 -15.09 -17.68 0.21
CA GLY A 34 -15.99 -18.57 -0.52
C GLY A 34 -15.44 -19.98 -0.74
N ILE A 35 -14.35 -20.37 -0.06
CA ILE A 35 -13.70 -21.67 -0.25
C ILE A 35 -14.44 -22.75 0.55
N GLN A 36 -15.07 -23.69 -0.15
CA GLN A 36 -15.74 -24.84 0.45
C GLN A 36 -14.76 -25.97 0.74
N THR A 37 -14.66 -26.34 2.02
CA THR A 37 -13.86 -27.50 2.45
C THR A 37 -14.74 -28.73 2.62
N VAL A 38 -14.21 -29.91 2.29
CA VAL A 38 -14.90 -31.20 2.43
C VAL A 38 -14.28 -32.05 3.53
N SER A 39 -15.05 -33.00 4.08
CA SER A 39 -14.62 -33.90 5.16
C SER A 39 -14.00 -35.21 4.67
N TYR A 40 -14.15 -35.54 3.39
CA TYR A 40 -13.54 -36.71 2.76
C TYR A 40 -12.23 -36.34 2.06
N ALA A 41 -11.35 -37.32 1.90
CA ALA A 41 -10.05 -37.09 1.29
C ALA A 41 -10.18 -36.81 -0.22
N THR A 42 -9.51 -35.75 -0.68
CA THR A 42 -9.38 -35.40 -2.10
C THR A 42 -7.90 -35.21 -2.43
N GLN A 43 -7.54 -35.17 -3.71
CA GLN A 43 -6.17 -34.85 -4.13
C GLN A 43 -5.75 -33.42 -3.77
N SER A 44 -6.71 -32.51 -3.53
CA SER A 44 -6.47 -31.08 -3.36
C SER A 44 -6.75 -30.61 -1.93
N LEU A 45 -5.83 -29.82 -1.40
CA LEU A 45 -5.88 -29.26 -0.05
C LEU A 45 -5.77 -27.75 -0.13
N VAL A 46 -6.52 -27.03 0.70
CA VAL A 46 -6.18 -25.65 1.06
C VAL A 46 -5.23 -25.68 2.25
N VAL A 47 -4.13 -24.93 2.16
CA VAL A 47 -3.11 -24.77 3.20
C VAL A 47 -3.26 -23.37 3.80
N ALA A 48 -4.07 -23.27 4.87
CA ALA A 48 -4.25 -22.01 5.58
C ALA A 48 -2.98 -21.60 6.30
N ASN A 49 -2.72 -20.29 6.35
CA ASN A 49 -1.48 -19.63 6.77
C ASN A 49 -0.26 -19.90 5.86
N GLY A 50 -0.38 -20.81 4.89
CA GLY A 50 0.66 -21.17 3.92
C GLY A 50 0.66 -20.31 2.65
N GLY A 51 0.20 -19.07 2.69
CA GLY A 51 0.11 -18.20 1.51
C GLY A 51 1.10 -17.04 1.51
N LEU A 52 1.30 -16.45 0.33
CA LEU A 52 2.21 -15.32 0.13
C LEU A 52 1.85 -14.10 1.00
N GLY A 53 0.55 -13.86 1.21
CA GLY A 53 0.05 -12.79 2.08
C GLY A 53 0.37 -12.98 3.56
N ASN A 54 0.78 -14.18 3.97
CA ASN A 54 1.28 -14.46 5.32
C ASN A 54 2.81 -14.54 5.39
N GLY A 55 3.52 -14.21 4.29
CA GLY A 55 4.98 -14.25 4.21
C GLY A 55 5.58 -15.64 3.93
N MET A 56 4.77 -16.63 3.57
CA MET A 56 5.24 -17.97 3.19
C MET A 56 5.62 -18.00 1.72
N SER A 57 6.90 -18.24 1.41
CA SER A 57 7.38 -18.37 0.02
C SER A 57 7.21 -19.80 -0.51
N ARG A 58 7.25 -19.97 -1.84
CA ARG A 58 7.13 -21.30 -2.47
C ARG A 58 8.27 -22.22 -2.04
N ASN A 59 9.49 -21.69 -2.01
CA ASN A 59 10.70 -22.44 -1.65
C ASN A 59 10.67 -22.94 -0.19
N GLN A 60 9.84 -22.34 0.66
CA GLN A 60 9.62 -22.81 2.04
C GLN A 60 8.52 -23.86 2.12
N LEU A 61 7.40 -23.62 1.45
CA LEU A 61 6.24 -24.48 1.58
C LEU A 61 6.35 -25.76 0.75
N LEU A 62 6.88 -25.69 -0.46
CA LEU A 62 6.98 -26.83 -1.37
C LEU A 62 7.80 -27.99 -0.76
N PRO A 63 9.00 -27.78 -0.18
CA PRO A 63 9.75 -28.87 0.46
C PRO A 63 9.07 -29.46 1.70
N VAL A 64 8.19 -28.69 2.36
CA VAL A 64 7.39 -29.20 3.49
C VAL A 64 6.28 -30.12 3.00
N LEU A 65 5.65 -29.78 1.87
CA LEU A 65 4.60 -30.57 1.23
C LEU A 65 5.16 -31.83 0.57
N GLU A 66 6.31 -31.74 -0.10
CA GLU A 66 6.96 -32.87 -0.80
C GLU A 66 7.41 -33.99 0.14
N LYS A 67 7.61 -33.70 1.44
CA LYS A 67 7.87 -34.73 2.47
C LYS A 67 6.72 -35.73 2.65
N CYS A 68 5.52 -35.39 2.18
CA CYS A 68 4.32 -36.22 2.34
C CYS A 68 3.90 -36.95 1.06
N GLY A 69 4.56 -36.68 -0.07
CA GLY A 69 4.24 -37.26 -1.37
C GLY A 69 4.57 -36.31 -2.53
N LEU A 70 4.29 -36.75 -3.76
CA LEU A 70 4.57 -35.95 -4.95
C LEU A 70 3.52 -34.84 -5.13
N VAL A 71 3.96 -33.59 -5.05
CA VAL A 71 3.12 -32.40 -5.27
C VAL A 71 2.98 -32.15 -6.77
N ASP A 72 1.79 -32.37 -7.30
CA ASP A 72 1.44 -32.16 -8.71
C ASP A 72 1.29 -30.67 -9.05
N ALA A 73 0.69 -29.91 -8.12
CA ALA A 73 0.62 -28.45 -8.24
C ALA A 73 0.61 -27.78 -6.87
N LEU A 74 1.32 -26.66 -6.74
CA LEU A 74 1.19 -25.73 -5.63
C LEU A 74 0.72 -24.40 -6.18
N LEU A 75 -0.45 -23.94 -5.75
CA LEU A 75 -1.07 -22.70 -6.17
C LEU A 75 -1.02 -21.72 -5.01
N MET A 76 -0.30 -20.61 -5.13
CA MET A 76 -0.18 -19.61 -4.06
C MET A 76 -0.77 -18.25 -4.47
N PRO A 77 -2.08 -18.00 -4.27
CA PRO A 77 -2.69 -16.74 -4.72
C PRO A 77 -1.98 -15.50 -4.13
N PRO A 78 -1.75 -14.44 -4.93
CA PRO A 78 -1.03 -13.25 -4.48
C PRO A 78 -1.79 -12.56 -3.35
N ASN A 79 -1.06 -12.04 -2.36
CA ASN A 79 -1.58 -11.35 -1.17
C ASN A 79 -2.57 -12.15 -0.30
N LYS A 80 -2.78 -13.45 -0.55
CA LYS A 80 -3.66 -14.27 0.26
C LYS A 80 -2.91 -15.02 1.36
N PRO A 81 -3.50 -15.18 2.56
CA PRO A 81 -2.86 -15.88 3.67
C PRO A 81 -2.96 -17.42 3.55
N TYR A 82 -3.32 -17.96 2.39
CA TYR A 82 -3.46 -19.38 2.13
C TYR A 82 -2.94 -19.73 0.72
N SER A 83 -2.69 -21.02 0.50
CA SER A 83 -2.35 -21.61 -0.80
C SER A 83 -3.16 -22.89 -1.01
N PHE A 84 -3.13 -23.45 -2.21
CA PHE A 84 -3.69 -24.77 -2.51
C PHE A 84 -2.59 -25.72 -2.95
N ALA A 85 -2.57 -26.92 -2.40
CA ALA A 85 -1.65 -27.99 -2.80
C ALA A 85 -2.48 -29.13 -3.42
N ARG A 86 -2.04 -29.63 -4.57
CA ARG A 86 -2.58 -30.83 -5.21
C ARG A 86 -1.50 -31.89 -5.24
N TYR A 87 -1.80 -33.08 -4.72
CA TYR A 87 -0.93 -34.24 -4.79
C TYR A 87 -1.33 -35.15 -5.96
N LYS A 88 -0.40 -36.01 -6.39
CA LYS A 88 -0.66 -37.00 -7.44
C LYS A 88 -1.73 -38.02 -7.02
N THR A 89 -1.76 -38.42 -5.75
CA THR A 89 -2.76 -39.35 -5.20
C THR A 89 -3.51 -38.78 -4.00
N THR A 90 -4.71 -39.31 -3.75
CA THR A 90 -5.54 -38.92 -2.60
C THR A 90 -4.90 -39.39 -1.29
N GLU A 91 -4.17 -40.50 -1.31
CA GLU A 91 -3.47 -41.08 -0.16
C GLU A 91 -2.31 -40.20 0.31
N GLU A 92 -1.52 -39.63 -0.62
CA GLU A 92 -0.46 -38.66 -0.31
C GLU A 92 -1.04 -37.37 0.29
N SER A 93 -2.13 -36.87 -0.30
CA SER A 93 -2.88 -35.73 0.24
C SER A 93 -3.41 -35.99 1.65
N LYS A 94 -3.94 -37.19 1.90
CA LYS A 94 -4.38 -37.61 3.25
C LYS A 94 -3.21 -37.69 4.23
N THR A 95 -2.04 -38.12 3.78
CA THR A 95 -0.82 -38.15 4.59
C THR A 95 -0.40 -36.73 4.97
N ALA A 96 -0.40 -35.79 4.02
CA ALA A 96 -0.14 -34.37 4.28
C ALA A 96 -1.15 -33.78 5.28
N TYR A 97 -2.44 -34.08 5.10
CA TYR A 97 -3.50 -33.64 6.01
C TYR A 97 -3.30 -34.12 7.45
N VAL A 98 -2.82 -35.34 7.67
CA VAL A 98 -2.62 -35.87 9.04
C VAL A 98 -1.31 -35.38 9.65
N THR A 99 -0.26 -35.22 8.85
CA THR A 99 1.10 -34.96 9.35
C THR A 99 1.47 -33.49 9.44
N LEU A 100 0.98 -32.65 8.52
CA LEU A 100 1.36 -31.22 8.44
C LEU A 100 0.41 -30.30 9.21
N ASN A 101 -0.78 -30.80 9.52
CA ASN A 101 -1.77 -30.06 10.29
C ASN A 101 -1.25 -29.76 11.70
N GLY A 102 -1.05 -28.48 12.00
CA GLY A 102 -0.56 -28.04 13.31
C GLY A 102 0.96 -27.97 13.41
N LYS A 103 1.67 -28.25 12.31
CA LYS A 103 3.11 -28.13 12.24
C LYS A 103 3.53 -26.67 12.17
N GLU A 104 4.56 -26.32 12.93
CA GLU A 104 5.24 -25.03 12.85
C GLU A 104 6.22 -25.03 11.67
N VAL A 105 6.13 -24.00 10.84
CA VAL A 105 7.08 -23.67 9.79
C VAL A 105 7.61 -22.27 10.06
N VAL A 106 8.88 -22.04 9.77
CA VAL A 106 9.52 -20.73 9.98
C VAL A 106 9.53 -19.99 8.64
N ASP A 107 9.08 -18.74 8.64
CA ASP A 107 9.11 -17.87 7.45
C ASP A 107 10.47 -17.18 7.25
N ASP A 108 10.60 -16.38 6.18
CA ASP A 108 11.85 -15.68 5.83
C ASP A 108 12.23 -14.58 6.84
N LEU A 109 11.34 -14.30 7.80
CA LEU A 109 11.53 -13.33 8.88
C LEU A 109 11.75 -14.01 10.24
N GLY A 110 11.90 -15.34 10.28
CA GLY A 110 12.09 -16.09 11.51
C GLY A 110 10.81 -16.27 12.34
N ARG A 111 9.64 -15.91 11.80
CA ARG A 111 8.35 -16.04 12.49
C ARG A 111 7.84 -17.47 12.37
N LYS A 112 7.31 -17.99 13.48
CA LYS A 112 6.70 -19.31 13.53
C LYS A 112 5.26 -19.25 13.02
N ILE A 113 4.99 -19.94 11.93
CA ILE A 113 3.68 -20.04 11.29
C ILE A 113 3.17 -21.47 11.44
N ILE A 114 1.95 -21.62 11.96
CA ILE A 114 1.29 -22.92 12.09
C ILE A 114 0.38 -23.14 10.88
N LEU A 115 0.59 -24.23 10.16
CA LEU A 115 -0.22 -24.59 8.99
C LEU A 115 -1.49 -25.33 9.39
N TYR A 116 -2.60 -25.03 8.70
CA TYR A 116 -3.86 -25.76 8.82
C TYR A 116 -4.37 -26.17 7.44
N LEU A 117 -4.40 -27.47 7.18
CA LEU A 117 -4.79 -28.07 5.92
C LEU A 117 -6.24 -28.57 5.99
N ASN A 118 -7.01 -28.34 4.92
CA ASN A 118 -8.36 -28.89 4.74
C ASN A 118 -8.54 -29.37 3.30
N PHE A 119 -9.32 -30.44 3.09
CA PHE A 119 -9.62 -30.93 1.74
C PHE A 119 -10.56 -29.97 1.01
N VAL A 120 -10.38 -29.85 -0.30
CA VAL A 120 -11.24 -29.05 -1.18
C VAL A 120 -11.55 -29.83 -2.46
N GLU A 121 -12.75 -29.62 -3.01
CA GLU A 121 -13.19 -30.29 -4.25
C GLU A 121 -12.66 -29.59 -5.50
N LYS A 122 -12.62 -28.26 -5.45
CA LYS A 122 -12.14 -27.39 -6.53
C LYS A 122 -11.34 -26.23 -5.93
N ALA A 123 -10.13 -26.02 -6.40
CA ALA A 123 -9.43 -24.75 -6.21
C ALA A 123 -10.04 -23.74 -7.20
N GLN A 124 -10.93 -22.86 -6.73
CA GLN A 124 -11.50 -21.79 -7.55
C GLN A 124 -10.85 -20.46 -7.16
N TRP A 125 -10.32 -19.72 -8.14
CA TRP A 125 -9.93 -18.32 -7.99
C TRP A 125 -10.26 -17.57 -9.28
N LYS A 126 -10.69 -16.29 -9.13
CA LYS A 126 -10.94 -15.40 -10.28
C LYS A 126 -9.63 -14.73 -10.67
N GLU A 127 -9.24 -14.86 -11.93
CA GLU A 127 -8.05 -14.22 -12.49
C GLU A 127 -8.44 -12.98 -13.29
N LEU A 128 -7.85 -11.83 -12.96
CA LEU A 128 -7.62 -10.80 -13.97
C LEU A 128 -6.22 -11.06 -14.52
N ARG A 129 -6.12 -11.37 -15.81
CA ARG A 129 -4.86 -11.56 -16.53
C ARG A 129 -4.61 -10.36 -17.44
N PRO A 130 -3.76 -9.40 -17.07
CA PRO A 130 -3.18 -8.51 -18.05
C PRO A 130 -2.25 -9.35 -18.94
N GLN A 131 -2.53 -9.42 -20.24
CA GLN A 131 -1.73 -10.20 -21.19
C GLN A 131 -0.59 -9.38 -21.83
N ALA A 132 -0.64 -8.06 -21.72
CA ALA A 132 0.33 -7.15 -22.34
C ALA A 132 0.74 -6.02 -21.39
N LEU A 133 1.97 -5.53 -21.57
CA LEU A 133 2.44 -4.31 -20.91
C LEU A 133 1.60 -3.12 -21.42
N PRO A 134 1.48 -2.04 -20.64
CA PRO A 134 0.90 -0.79 -21.11
C PRO A 134 1.47 -0.39 -22.48
N PRO A 135 0.63 0.05 -23.45
CA PRO A 135 1.11 0.45 -24.76
C PRO A 135 2.19 1.54 -24.69
N GLY A 136 3.31 1.30 -25.36
CA GLY A 136 4.48 2.20 -25.34
C GLY A 136 5.44 1.99 -24.17
N LEU A 137 5.19 0.98 -23.32
CA LEU A 137 6.13 0.54 -22.27
C LEU A 137 7.05 -0.57 -22.79
N MET A 138 8.34 -0.46 -22.47
CA MET A 138 9.35 -1.48 -22.76
C MET A 138 10.31 -1.61 -21.58
N VAL A 139 10.80 -2.83 -21.33
CA VAL A 139 11.92 -3.07 -20.41
C VAL A 139 13.05 -3.73 -21.20
N VAL A 140 14.21 -3.10 -21.21
CA VAL A 140 15.44 -3.65 -21.82
C VAL A 140 16.31 -4.21 -20.71
N GLU A 141 16.46 -5.53 -20.68
CA GLU A 141 17.29 -6.24 -19.69
C GLU A 141 18.77 -6.14 -20.03
N GLU A 142 19.63 -6.23 -19.00
CA GLU A 142 21.09 -6.26 -19.13
C GLU A 142 21.66 -5.14 -20.05
N ILE A 143 21.07 -3.95 -19.94
CA ILE A 143 21.42 -2.77 -20.77
C ILE A 143 22.85 -2.26 -20.48
N ILE A 144 23.34 -2.56 -19.27
CA ILE A 144 24.67 -2.22 -18.76
C ILE A 144 25.32 -3.45 -18.13
N SER A 145 26.65 -3.46 -18.02
CA SER A 145 27.37 -4.54 -17.35
C SER A 145 27.31 -4.42 -15.82
N SER A 146 27.78 -5.45 -15.11
CA SER A 146 27.89 -5.41 -13.64
C SER A 146 28.94 -4.41 -13.15
N GLU A 147 30.00 -4.20 -13.93
CA GLU A 147 31.04 -3.19 -13.67
C GLU A 147 30.46 -1.78 -13.81
N ASP A 148 29.68 -1.55 -14.86
CA ASP A 148 28.99 -0.27 -15.08
C ASP A 148 27.95 0.01 -13.98
N GLU A 149 27.20 -1.01 -13.54
CA GLU A 149 26.26 -0.88 -12.42
C GLU A 149 26.99 -0.44 -11.14
N LYS A 150 28.12 -1.08 -10.83
CA LYS A 150 28.95 -0.74 -9.67
C LYS A 150 29.48 0.69 -9.77
N MET A 151 30.03 1.06 -10.92
CA MET A 151 30.58 2.39 -11.18
C MET A 151 29.52 3.49 -11.00
N LEU A 152 28.31 3.29 -11.55
CA LEU A 152 27.20 4.22 -11.40
C LEU A 152 26.76 4.36 -9.94
N LEU A 153 26.66 3.24 -9.20
CA LEU A 153 26.28 3.28 -7.79
C LEU A 153 27.32 4.00 -6.91
N GLU A 154 28.61 3.79 -7.17
CA GLU A 154 29.71 4.41 -6.41
C GLU A 154 29.90 5.90 -6.74
N SER A 155 29.50 6.35 -7.93
CA SER A 155 29.57 7.76 -8.32
C SER A 155 28.51 8.66 -7.69
N VAL A 156 27.48 8.10 -7.05
CA VAL A 156 26.47 8.90 -6.36
C VAL A 156 26.95 9.23 -4.96
N ASP A 157 27.48 10.44 -4.80
CA ASP A 157 27.74 10.98 -3.47
C ASP A 157 26.41 11.38 -2.80
N TRP A 158 26.16 10.80 -1.63
CA TRP A 158 25.00 11.09 -0.79
C TRP A 158 25.35 11.96 0.43
N THR A 159 26.59 12.42 0.56
CA THR A 159 26.95 13.39 1.60
C THR A 159 26.23 14.72 1.36
N GLU A 160 25.82 15.38 2.44
CA GLU A 160 25.12 16.67 2.35
C GLU A 160 26.12 17.74 1.95
N ASP A 161 26.03 18.16 0.68
CA ASP A 161 26.89 19.21 0.13
C ASP A 161 26.39 20.56 0.65
N THR A 162 27.14 21.18 1.56
CA THR A 162 26.82 22.46 2.20
C THR A 162 26.64 23.62 1.22
N ASP A 163 27.18 23.50 0.01
CA ASP A 163 27.10 24.53 -1.04
C ASP A 163 25.88 24.37 -1.98
N ASN A 164 25.17 23.23 -1.95
CA ASN A 164 24.16 22.89 -2.97
C ASN A 164 22.87 22.26 -2.39
N GLN A 165 22.36 22.87 -1.30
CA GLN A 165 21.21 22.41 -0.51
C GLN A 165 19.93 22.13 -1.32
N ASN A 166 19.79 22.65 -2.54
CA ASN A 166 18.56 22.51 -3.34
C ASN A 166 18.48 21.21 -4.17
N SER A 167 19.62 20.56 -4.46
CA SER A 167 19.66 19.42 -5.41
C SER A 167 19.39 18.05 -4.77
N GLN A 168 19.65 17.91 -3.46
CA GLN A 168 19.52 16.67 -2.71
C GLN A 168 18.49 16.81 -1.59
N LYS A 169 17.46 15.96 -1.60
CA LYS A 169 16.37 16.01 -0.62
C LYS A 169 16.11 14.63 -0.04
N SER A 170 15.91 14.56 1.27
CA SER A 170 15.36 13.39 1.95
C SER A 170 13.85 13.53 1.98
N LEU A 171 13.13 12.67 1.25
CA LEU A 171 11.68 12.58 1.31
C LEU A 171 11.29 11.49 2.30
N LYS A 172 10.06 11.55 2.84
CA LYS A 172 9.51 10.65 3.88
C LYS A 172 9.93 9.18 3.77
N HIS A 173 10.07 8.64 2.55
CA HIS A 173 10.44 7.25 2.30
C HIS A 173 11.51 7.05 1.21
N ARG A 174 12.32 8.06 0.83
CA ARG A 174 13.42 7.87 -0.14
C ARG A 174 14.40 9.03 -0.14
N ARG A 175 15.64 8.75 -0.51
CA ARG A 175 16.62 9.81 -0.85
C ARG A 175 16.51 10.15 -2.32
N VAL A 176 16.51 11.43 -2.65
CA VAL A 176 16.43 11.90 -4.03
C VAL A 176 17.52 12.93 -4.33
N LYS A 177 18.09 12.85 -5.54
CA LYS A 177 19.05 13.82 -6.06
C LYS A 177 18.69 14.21 -7.49
N HIS A 178 18.79 15.49 -7.81
CA HIS A 178 18.40 16.07 -9.10
C HIS A 178 19.60 16.62 -9.86
N PHE A 179 19.61 16.45 -11.18
CA PHE A 179 20.62 16.96 -12.09
C PHE A 179 19.97 17.55 -13.35
N GLY A 180 20.64 18.51 -13.98
CA GLY A 180 20.11 19.32 -15.08
C GLY A 180 19.08 20.36 -14.60
N TYR A 181 17.98 19.92 -14.02
CA TYR A 181 16.93 20.77 -13.46
C TYR A 181 16.46 20.24 -12.10
N GLU A 182 16.19 21.16 -11.17
CA GLU A 182 15.57 20.82 -9.90
C GLU A 182 14.09 20.47 -10.11
N PHE A 183 13.62 19.39 -9.48
CA PHE A 183 12.20 19.05 -9.48
C PHE A 183 11.53 19.59 -8.22
N HIS A 184 10.51 20.41 -8.41
CA HIS A 184 9.72 20.99 -7.34
C HIS A 184 8.53 20.08 -7.04
N TYR A 185 8.55 19.44 -5.87
CA TYR A 185 7.53 18.47 -5.46
C TYR A 185 6.18 19.11 -5.08
N GLU A 186 6.14 20.41 -4.80
CA GLU A 186 4.91 21.14 -4.45
C GLU A 186 3.97 21.27 -5.66
N ASN A 187 4.54 21.45 -6.85
CA ASN A 187 3.81 21.61 -8.11
C ASN A 187 4.13 20.52 -9.14
N ASN A 188 4.91 19.50 -8.75
CA ASN A 188 5.41 18.41 -9.60
C ASN A 188 6.01 18.90 -10.92
N SER A 189 6.74 20.02 -10.91
CA SER A 189 7.28 20.64 -12.13
C SER A 189 8.76 20.99 -11.99
N VAL A 190 9.33 21.59 -13.03
CA VAL A 190 10.69 22.11 -13.06
C VAL A 190 10.65 23.60 -13.41
N ASP A 191 11.53 24.38 -12.80
CA ASP A 191 11.74 25.78 -13.20
C ASP A 191 12.58 25.81 -14.48
N LYS A 192 11.93 26.06 -15.62
CA LYS A 192 12.55 26.03 -16.96
C LYS A 192 13.59 27.14 -17.15
N ASP A 193 13.48 28.21 -16.37
CA ASP A 193 14.36 29.37 -16.44
C ASP A 193 15.59 29.24 -15.51
N LYS A 194 15.64 28.19 -14.68
CA LYS A 194 16.71 27.97 -13.69
C LYS A 194 17.28 26.54 -13.77
N PRO A 195 18.06 26.20 -14.81
CA PRO A 195 18.81 24.95 -14.83
C PRO A 195 19.84 24.93 -13.68
N LEU A 196 20.05 23.74 -13.11
CA LEU A 196 21.07 23.50 -12.10
C LEU A 196 22.46 23.64 -12.72
N SER A 197 23.40 24.22 -11.95
CA SER A 197 24.80 24.30 -12.34
C SER A 197 25.39 22.88 -12.49
N GLY A 198 26.11 22.64 -13.59
CA GLY A 198 26.78 21.35 -13.86
C GLY A 198 26.02 20.37 -14.76
N GLY A 199 24.77 20.65 -15.15
CA GLY A 199 24.06 19.84 -16.15
C GLY A 199 23.84 18.38 -15.72
N LEU A 200 23.92 17.45 -16.67
CA LEU A 200 23.93 16.01 -16.37
C LEU A 200 25.35 15.55 -16.05
N PRO A 201 25.54 14.57 -15.14
CA PRO A 201 26.87 14.03 -14.84
C PRO A 201 27.53 13.40 -16.07
N ASP A 202 28.77 13.76 -16.37
CA ASP A 202 29.56 13.24 -17.50
C ASP A 202 29.63 11.70 -17.55
N ILE A 203 29.58 11.04 -16.39
CA ILE A 203 29.56 9.58 -16.29
C ILE A 203 28.37 8.95 -17.04
N CYS A 204 27.27 9.70 -17.19
CA CYS A 204 26.07 9.25 -17.90
C CYS A 204 26.19 9.39 -19.42
N ASP A 205 27.03 10.29 -19.93
CA ASP A 205 27.06 10.64 -21.36
C ASP A 205 27.37 9.44 -22.25
N ARG A 206 28.37 8.64 -21.87
CA ARG A 206 28.72 7.40 -22.59
C ARG A 206 27.53 6.44 -22.74
N PHE A 207 26.69 6.34 -21.71
CA PHE A 207 25.51 5.48 -21.72
C PHE A 207 24.40 6.07 -22.58
N LEU A 208 24.13 7.38 -22.43
CA LEU A 208 23.12 8.09 -23.21
C LEU A 208 23.44 8.05 -24.71
N GLU A 209 24.70 8.26 -25.10
CA GLU A 209 25.16 8.15 -26.49
C GLU A 209 25.02 6.73 -27.04
N LYS A 210 25.31 5.72 -26.21
CA LYS A 210 25.09 4.31 -26.57
C LYS A 210 23.60 4.04 -26.81
N TRP A 211 22.73 4.49 -25.91
CA TRP A 211 21.29 4.25 -26.02
C TRP A 211 20.65 4.97 -27.20
N LEU A 212 21.13 6.17 -27.55
CA LEU A 212 20.74 6.87 -28.78
C LEU A 212 21.18 6.10 -30.02
N ARG A 213 22.43 5.65 -30.07
CA ARG A 213 22.99 4.92 -31.21
C ARG A 213 22.31 3.57 -31.43
N GLU A 214 21.96 2.87 -30.35
CA GLU A 214 21.26 1.58 -30.40
C GLU A 214 19.74 1.73 -30.56
N GLY A 215 19.22 2.96 -30.50
CA GLY A 215 17.80 3.27 -30.75
C GLY A 215 16.86 2.94 -29.59
N TYR A 216 17.38 2.71 -28.38
CA TYR A 216 16.54 2.57 -27.18
C TYR A 216 15.90 3.88 -26.75
N ILE A 217 16.55 5.01 -27.05
CA ILE A 217 16.01 6.36 -26.90
C ILE A 217 16.15 7.13 -28.21
N LYS A 218 15.21 8.03 -28.45
CA LYS A 218 15.15 8.90 -29.63
C LYS A 218 15.75 10.27 -29.37
N HIS A 219 15.71 10.75 -28.11
CA HIS A 219 16.17 12.09 -27.75
C HIS A 219 17.15 12.03 -26.57
N LYS A 220 18.18 12.89 -26.61
CA LYS A 220 19.08 13.05 -25.46
C LYS A 220 18.30 13.77 -24.33
N PRO A 221 18.23 13.19 -23.13
CA PRO A 221 17.61 13.84 -21.97
C PRO A 221 18.49 14.97 -21.44
N ASP A 222 17.86 15.96 -20.81
CA ASP A 222 18.51 17.13 -20.19
C ASP A 222 18.13 17.30 -18.70
N GLN A 223 17.35 16.37 -18.15
CA GLN A 223 17.02 16.28 -16.73
C GLN A 223 17.21 14.84 -16.24
N MET A 224 17.77 14.68 -15.04
CA MET A 224 17.90 13.38 -14.39
C MET A 224 17.52 13.43 -12.90
N THR A 225 16.80 12.41 -12.44
CA THR A 225 16.49 12.20 -11.01
C THR A 225 17.00 10.84 -10.54
N ILE A 226 17.84 10.84 -9.52
CA ILE A 226 18.29 9.64 -8.83
C ILE A 226 17.39 9.40 -7.62
N ASN A 227 16.75 8.24 -7.54
CA ASN A 227 15.95 7.83 -6.38
C ASN A 227 16.59 6.61 -5.73
N GLN A 228 16.69 6.60 -4.39
CA GLN A 228 17.14 5.44 -3.64
C GLN A 228 16.08 4.95 -2.65
N TYR A 229 15.81 3.65 -2.72
CA TYR A 229 14.76 2.95 -1.99
C TYR A 229 15.37 1.86 -1.11
N GLU A 230 15.10 1.92 0.19
CA GLU A 230 15.42 0.84 1.12
C GLU A 230 14.30 -0.22 1.15
N PRO A 231 14.53 -1.43 1.67
CA PRO A 231 13.48 -2.43 1.82
C PRO A 231 12.30 -1.94 2.68
N GLY A 232 11.14 -1.75 2.04
CA GLY A 232 9.93 -1.20 2.66
C GLY A 232 9.53 0.17 2.09
N HIS A 233 10.49 0.89 1.49
CA HIS A 233 10.25 2.16 0.81
C HIS A 233 9.55 1.98 -0.54
N GLY A 234 8.97 3.08 -1.02
CA GLY A 234 8.19 3.11 -2.24
C GLY A 234 7.95 4.53 -2.74
N ILE A 235 7.16 4.63 -3.81
CA ILE A 235 6.66 5.90 -4.35
C ILE A 235 5.17 5.73 -4.68
N PRO A 236 4.30 6.66 -4.23
CA PRO A 236 2.88 6.62 -4.58
C PRO A 236 2.66 6.56 -6.09
N ALA A 237 1.54 5.97 -6.50
CA ALA A 237 1.16 5.96 -7.92
C ALA A 237 0.96 7.40 -8.41
N HIS A 238 1.65 7.77 -9.48
CA HIS A 238 1.58 9.10 -10.08
C HIS A 238 1.79 9.02 -11.59
N ILE A 239 1.49 10.13 -12.27
CA ILE A 239 1.87 10.38 -13.66
C ILE A 239 2.80 11.58 -13.59
N ASP A 240 3.97 11.48 -14.20
CA ASP A 240 4.86 12.62 -14.32
C ASP A 240 4.19 13.71 -15.20
N THR A 241 4.28 14.96 -14.76
CA THR A 241 3.62 16.13 -15.36
C THR A 241 3.87 16.27 -16.87
N HIS A 242 2.80 16.54 -17.63
CA HIS A 242 2.86 16.53 -19.10
C HIS A 242 3.49 17.81 -19.64
N SER A 243 3.26 18.97 -18.99
CA SER A 243 3.88 20.24 -19.37
C SER A 243 5.38 20.33 -19.06
N ALA A 244 5.86 19.50 -18.13
CA ALA A 244 7.22 19.54 -17.62
C ALA A 244 8.19 18.75 -18.50
N PHE A 245 7.77 17.60 -19.02
CA PHE A 245 8.65 16.69 -19.75
C PHE A 245 8.06 16.23 -21.09
N GLU A 246 8.95 15.87 -22.02
CA GLU A 246 8.60 15.29 -23.31
C GLU A 246 8.03 13.86 -23.16
N ASP A 247 7.70 13.22 -24.29
CA ASP A 247 7.08 11.88 -24.33
C ASP A 247 7.99 10.75 -23.81
N GLU A 248 9.29 10.84 -24.07
CA GLU A 248 10.23 9.77 -23.76
C GLU A 248 10.83 9.94 -22.37
N ILE A 249 10.45 9.05 -21.44
CA ILE A 249 11.06 8.95 -20.11
C ILE A 249 11.63 7.56 -19.91
N ILE A 250 12.89 7.52 -19.46
CA ILE A 250 13.59 6.27 -19.20
C ILE A 250 14.03 6.18 -17.74
N SER A 251 14.05 4.97 -17.18
CA SER A 251 14.49 4.71 -15.81
C SER A 251 15.39 3.49 -15.74
N LEU A 252 16.67 3.72 -15.44
CA LEU A 252 17.67 2.68 -15.24
C LEU A 252 17.59 2.16 -13.80
N SER A 253 17.41 0.85 -13.62
CA SER A 253 17.28 0.20 -12.31
C SER A 253 18.59 -0.47 -11.87
N LEU A 254 19.09 -0.14 -10.68
CA LEU A 254 20.40 -0.59 -10.15
C LEU A 254 20.29 -1.13 -8.72
N GLY A 255 21.22 -2.01 -8.35
CA GLY A 255 21.43 -2.50 -6.98
C GLY A 255 20.50 -3.64 -6.57
N SER A 256 19.19 -3.43 -6.69
CA SER A 256 18.17 -4.45 -6.41
C SER A 256 16.98 -4.32 -7.35
N GLU A 257 16.39 -5.47 -7.67
CA GLU A 257 15.20 -5.61 -8.48
C GLU A 257 13.94 -5.14 -7.72
N ILE A 258 12.90 -4.72 -8.42
CA ILE A 258 11.66 -4.26 -7.78
C ILE A 258 10.45 -4.42 -8.69
N VAL A 259 9.26 -4.54 -8.10
CA VAL A 259 8.00 -4.45 -8.83
C VAL A 259 7.49 -3.01 -8.84
N MET A 260 7.25 -2.50 -10.05
CA MET A 260 6.55 -1.24 -10.30
C MET A 260 5.12 -1.54 -10.74
N ASP A 261 4.15 -0.96 -10.04
CA ASP A 261 2.73 -1.12 -10.31
C ASP A 261 2.30 -0.06 -11.33
N PHE A 262 1.84 -0.47 -12.52
CA PHE A 262 1.20 0.40 -13.51
C PHE A 262 -0.32 0.28 -13.40
N LYS A 263 -1.04 1.40 -13.34
CA LYS A 263 -2.51 1.39 -13.27
C LYS A 263 -3.14 2.28 -14.33
N HIS A 264 -4.07 1.69 -15.08
CA HIS A 264 -4.92 2.39 -16.04
C HIS A 264 -6.12 3.02 -15.30
N PRO A 265 -6.64 4.18 -15.76
CA PRO A 265 -7.86 4.78 -15.21
C PRO A 265 -9.07 3.83 -15.21
N ASP A 266 -9.15 2.90 -16.17
CA ASP A 266 -10.25 1.90 -16.25
C ASP A 266 -10.13 0.76 -15.20
N GLY A 267 -9.19 0.88 -14.25
CA GLY A 267 -9.00 -0.08 -13.15
C GLY A 267 -8.06 -1.25 -13.47
N ILE A 268 -7.54 -1.35 -14.69
CA ILE A 268 -6.53 -2.36 -15.05
C ILE A 268 -5.23 -2.06 -14.31
N THR A 269 -4.67 -3.05 -13.62
CA THR A 269 -3.37 -2.95 -12.94
C THR A 269 -2.40 -3.97 -13.52
N VAL A 270 -1.22 -3.51 -13.93
CA VAL A 270 -0.14 -4.34 -14.48
C VAL A 270 1.09 -4.22 -13.58
N PRO A 271 1.40 -5.24 -12.76
CA PRO A 271 2.65 -5.28 -12.00
C PRO A 271 3.82 -5.64 -12.92
N VAL A 272 4.77 -4.73 -13.08
CA VAL A 272 5.93 -4.88 -13.96
C VAL A 272 7.18 -5.13 -13.12
N MET A 273 7.86 -6.25 -13.38
CA MET A 273 9.14 -6.58 -12.77
C MET A 273 10.27 -5.78 -13.44
N LEU A 274 11.00 -5.01 -12.63
CA LEU A 274 12.17 -4.26 -13.03
C LEU A 274 13.41 -4.93 -12.45
N PRO A 275 14.11 -5.80 -13.21
CA PRO A 275 15.35 -6.41 -12.74
C PRO A 275 16.47 -5.37 -12.63
N ARG A 276 17.56 -5.76 -11.96
CA ARG A 276 18.79 -4.96 -11.96
C ARG A 276 19.34 -4.82 -13.37
N ARG A 277 20.08 -3.73 -13.63
CA ARG A 277 20.71 -3.43 -14.93
C ARG A 277 19.70 -3.39 -16.07
N SER A 278 18.47 -3.03 -15.79
CA SER A 278 17.42 -2.89 -16.80
C SER A 278 17.04 -1.43 -17.01
N LEU A 279 16.70 -1.10 -18.27
CA LEU A 279 16.20 0.19 -18.68
C LEU A 279 14.70 0.08 -18.94
N LEU A 280 13.90 0.72 -18.09
CA LEU A 280 12.49 0.95 -18.34
C LEU A 280 12.36 2.12 -19.31
N VAL A 281 11.61 1.95 -20.39
CA VAL A 281 11.31 2.99 -21.38
C VAL A 281 9.79 3.20 -21.42
N MET A 282 9.36 4.41 -21.08
CA MET A 282 7.96 4.84 -21.09
C MET A 282 7.76 5.85 -22.21
N THR A 283 6.85 5.54 -23.14
CA THR A 283 6.43 6.41 -24.23
C THR A 283 4.92 6.29 -24.45
N GLY A 284 4.33 7.29 -25.11
CA GLY A 284 2.92 7.29 -25.51
C GLY A 284 1.98 7.08 -24.33
N GLU A 285 1.09 6.09 -24.45
CA GLU A 285 0.04 5.81 -23.47
C GLU A 285 0.61 5.46 -22.09
N SER A 286 1.62 4.61 -22.03
CA SER A 286 2.26 4.18 -20.78
C SER A 286 2.85 5.35 -19.96
N ARG A 287 3.23 6.42 -20.65
CA ARG A 287 3.76 7.64 -20.04
C ARG A 287 2.65 8.64 -19.69
N TYR A 288 1.70 8.86 -20.60
CA TYR A 288 0.73 9.95 -20.47
C TYR A 288 -0.59 9.58 -19.79
N LEU A 289 -0.97 8.31 -19.77
CA LEU A 289 -2.28 7.89 -19.25
C LEU A 289 -2.17 6.98 -18.04
N TRP A 290 -1.19 6.08 -18.06
CA TRP A 290 -0.98 5.13 -16.97
C TRP A 290 -0.27 5.80 -15.80
N THR A 291 -0.76 5.53 -14.59
CA THR A 291 -0.03 5.86 -13.37
C THR A 291 1.01 4.78 -13.10
N HIS A 292 2.17 5.15 -12.56
CA HIS A 292 3.20 4.22 -12.14
C HIS A 292 3.59 4.49 -10.68
N GLY A 293 3.89 3.44 -9.93
CA GLY A 293 4.26 3.55 -8.53
C GLY A 293 4.99 2.33 -8.00
N ILE A 294 5.65 2.47 -6.86
CA ILE A 294 6.29 1.36 -6.15
C ILE A 294 5.61 1.28 -4.79
N THR A 295 4.77 0.27 -4.60
CA THR A 295 4.10 0.07 -3.31
C THR A 295 5.14 -0.14 -2.19
N CYS A 296 4.93 0.51 -1.03
CA CYS A 296 5.76 0.36 0.16
C CYS A 296 5.61 -1.05 0.76
N ARG A 297 6.53 -1.95 0.42
CA ARG A 297 6.56 -3.35 0.90
C ARG A 297 8.00 -3.85 0.97
N LYS A 298 8.24 -4.92 1.76
CA LYS A 298 9.57 -5.55 1.91
C LYS A 298 9.78 -6.76 1.01
N PHE A 299 8.70 -7.30 0.44
CA PHE A 299 8.71 -8.47 -0.42
C PHE A 299 7.83 -8.24 -1.64
N ASP A 300 8.28 -8.73 -2.79
CA ASP A 300 7.53 -8.77 -4.03
C ASP A 300 7.08 -10.20 -4.35
N THR A 301 5.91 -10.34 -4.96
CA THR A 301 5.48 -11.63 -5.53
C THR A 301 6.02 -11.72 -6.95
N VAL A 302 6.86 -12.71 -7.24
CA VAL A 302 7.54 -12.92 -8.53
C VAL A 302 7.32 -14.34 -9.04
N GLN A 303 7.61 -14.61 -10.31
CA GLN A 303 7.57 -15.97 -10.86
C GLN A 303 8.71 -16.84 -10.30
N ALA A 304 8.47 -18.13 -10.09
CA ALA A 304 9.41 -19.04 -9.46
C ALA A 304 10.33 -19.74 -10.46
N SER A 305 9.90 -20.02 -11.69
CA SER A 305 10.72 -20.62 -12.76
C SER A 305 11.44 -19.59 -13.64
N GLY A 306 11.04 -18.32 -13.55
CA GLY A 306 11.69 -17.21 -14.24
C GLY A 306 12.80 -16.60 -13.39
N SER A 307 14.03 -17.08 -13.49
CA SER A 307 15.18 -16.30 -13.05
C SER A 307 15.16 -14.94 -13.77
N GLN A 308 14.96 -13.84 -13.03
CA GLN A 308 15.27 -12.46 -13.41
C GLN A 308 14.65 -11.89 -14.70
N LYS A 309 13.64 -12.52 -15.31
CA LYS A 309 13.01 -11.96 -16.51
C LYS A 309 12.15 -10.74 -16.16
N SER A 310 12.34 -9.67 -16.92
CA SER A 310 11.53 -8.45 -16.86
C SER A 310 10.15 -8.65 -17.48
N GLY A 311 9.23 -7.74 -17.17
CA GLY A 311 7.90 -7.70 -17.78
C GLY A 311 6.77 -7.98 -16.79
N ILE A 312 5.62 -8.41 -17.30
CA ILE A 312 4.42 -8.63 -16.48
C ILE A 312 4.63 -9.82 -15.58
N ILE A 313 4.38 -9.65 -14.29
CA ILE A 313 4.25 -10.78 -13.37
C ILE A 313 2.90 -11.41 -13.64
N THR A 314 2.86 -12.34 -14.60
CA THR A 314 1.62 -13.08 -14.88
C THR A 314 1.31 -13.96 -13.70
N SER A 315 0.08 -13.87 -13.22
CA SER A 315 -0.42 -14.61 -12.07
C SER A 315 -0.73 -16.07 -12.42
N ASP A 316 0.16 -16.78 -13.11
CA ASP A 316 0.06 -18.25 -13.13
C ASP A 316 0.45 -18.72 -11.73
N VAL A 317 -0.58 -18.92 -10.92
CA VAL A 317 -0.51 -19.19 -9.48
C VAL A 317 0.32 -20.44 -9.17
N GLY A 318 0.51 -21.30 -10.18
CA GLY A 318 1.34 -22.50 -10.16
C GLY A 318 2.85 -22.26 -10.12
N ASP A 319 3.31 -21.04 -10.38
CA ASP A 319 4.73 -20.70 -10.48
C ASP A 319 5.07 -19.31 -9.93
N ILE A 320 4.55 -18.94 -8.75
CA ILE A 320 4.90 -17.68 -8.07
C ILE A 320 5.49 -17.92 -6.67
N THR A 321 6.33 -16.99 -6.21
CA THR A 321 7.05 -16.99 -4.92
C THR A 321 7.29 -15.56 -4.40
N LEU A 322 7.84 -15.42 -3.20
CA LEU A 322 8.28 -14.12 -2.64
C LEU A 322 9.76 -13.88 -2.95
N SER A 323 10.09 -12.66 -3.41
CA SER A 323 11.46 -12.13 -3.45
C SER A 323 11.59 -10.99 -2.44
N LYS A 324 12.67 -11.01 -1.65
CA LYS A 324 12.96 -9.96 -0.65
C LYS A 324 13.62 -8.78 -1.34
N ARG A 325 13.09 -7.57 -1.12
CA ARG A 325 13.69 -6.34 -1.65
C ARG A 325 15.04 -6.05 -0.99
N GLY A 326 15.99 -5.57 -1.78
CA GLY A 326 17.26 -4.99 -1.34
C GLY A 326 17.27 -3.47 -1.46
N LEU A 327 18.44 -2.86 -1.27
CA LEU A 327 18.66 -1.45 -1.57
C LEU A 327 18.65 -1.24 -3.08
N ARG A 328 17.71 -0.46 -3.58
CA ARG A 328 17.57 -0.14 -5.01
C ARG A 328 17.87 1.33 -5.25
N THR A 329 18.66 1.62 -6.27
CA THR A 329 18.83 2.99 -6.80
C THR A 329 18.31 3.01 -8.24
N SER A 330 17.64 4.09 -8.64
CA SER A 330 17.20 4.27 -10.03
C SER A 330 17.55 5.64 -10.56
N PHE A 331 18.04 5.68 -11.80
CA PHE A 331 18.38 6.91 -12.51
C PHE A 331 17.30 7.13 -13.56
N THR A 332 16.47 8.15 -13.37
CA THR A 332 15.37 8.46 -14.28
C THR A 332 15.75 9.67 -15.11
N PHE A 333 15.77 9.51 -16.44
CA PHE A 333 16.16 10.56 -17.37
C PHE A 333 14.95 11.03 -18.16
N ARG A 334 14.88 12.35 -18.37
CA ARG A 334 13.78 13.03 -19.03
C ARG A 334 14.32 14.19 -19.86
N LYS A 335 13.55 14.60 -20.86
CA LYS A 335 13.79 15.85 -21.57
C LYS A 335 12.76 16.88 -21.15
N VAL A 336 13.19 18.06 -20.68
CA VAL A 336 12.31 19.15 -20.27
C VAL A 336 11.58 19.69 -21.49
N ARG A 337 10.25 19.72 -21.39
CA ARG A 337 9.37 20.20 -22.43
C ARG A 337 9.34 21.73 -22.41
N GLN A 338 9.48 22.37 -23.57
CA GLN A 338 9.46 23.84 -23.69
C GLN A 338 8.08 24.38 -24.09
N THR A 339 7.31 23.62 -24.86
CA THR A 339 5.97 24.01 -25.34
C THR A 339 4.86 23.40 -24.48
N PRO A 340 3.64 23.95 -24.45
CA PRO A 340 2.51 23.28 -23.80
C PRO A 340 2.24 21.90 -24.41
N CYS A 341 1.89 20.91 -23.58
CA CYS A 341 1.57 19.57 -24.05
C CYS A 341 0.20 19.55 -24.78
N ASN A 342 0.10 18.78 -25.86
CA ASN A 342 -1.10 18.60 -26.67
C ASN A 342 -1.38 17.12 -26.98
N CYS A 343 -1.02 16.21 -26.06
CA CYS A 343 -1.22 14.77 -26.23
C CYS A 343 -2.70 14.37 -26.34
N SER A 344 -2.98 13.14 -26.77
CA SER A 344 -4.36 12.63 -26.94
C SER A 344 -5.08 12.31 -25.61
N TYR A 345 -4.55 12.72 -24.46
CA TYR A 345 -5.05 12.36 -23.12
C TYR A 345 -5.40 13.61 -22.29
N PRO A 346 -6.38 14.43 -22.72
CA PRO A 346 -6.70 15.71 -22.07
C PRO A 346 -7.21 15.54 -20.62
N LEU A 347 -7.76 14.38 -20.25
CA LEU A 347 -8.28 14.11 -18.91
C LEU A 347 -7.21 14.23 -17.81
N VAL A 348 -5.96 13.90 -18.14
CA VAL A 348 -4.83 13.87 -17.20
C VAL A 348 -3.70 14.83 -17.59
N CYS A 349 -3.86 15.54 -18.71
CA CYS A 349 -2.88 16.51 -19.20
C CYS A 349 -3.07 17.89 -18.59
N ASP A 350 -2.18 18.30 -17.69
CA ASP A 350 -2.19 19.60 -17.03
C ASP A 350 -2.16 20.80 -18.01
N SER A 351 -1.51 20.68 -19.18
CA SER A 351 -1.53 21.75 -20.21
C SER A 351 -2.87 21.92 -20.92
N GLN A 352 -3.66 20.85 -21.05
CA GLN A 352 -4.93 20.86 -21.80
C GLN A 352 -6.15 20.96 -20.91
N ARG A 353 -6.03 20.51 -19.66
CA ARG A 353 -7.03 20.79 -18.66
C ARG A 353 -7.09 22.29 -18.52
N LYS A 354 -8.25 22.88 -18.81
CA LYS A 354 -8.57 24.19 -18.28
C LYS A 354 -8.53 24.03 -16.77
N GLU A 355 -7.46 24.46 -16.14
CA GLU A 355 -7.50 24.78 -14.73
C GLU A 355 -8.58 25.86 -14.61
N THR A 356 -9.81 25.46 -14.27
CA THR A 356 -10.54 26.29 -13.32
C THR A 356 -9.62 26.31 -12.11
N PRO A 357 -9.00 27.46 -11.77
CA PRO A 357 -8.24 27.55 -10.53
C PRO A 357 -9.12 26.99 -9.42
N PRO A 358 -8.56 26.36 -8.37
CA PRO A 358 -9.35 25.92 -7.23
C PRO A 358 -10.16 27.12 -6.74
N SER A 359 -11.43 27.18 -7.13
CA SER A 359 -12.34 28.22 -6.69
C SER A 359 -12.68 27.81 -5.28
N PHE A 360 -12.23 28.59 -4.32
CA PHE A 360 -12.81 28.49 -2.99
C PHE A 360 -14.31 28.61 -3.14
N PRO A 361 -15.10 27.73 -2.50
CA PRO A 361 -16.55 27.79 -2.61
C PRO A 361 -17.01 29.20 -2.26
N GLU A 362 -17.69 29.86 -3.19
CA GLU A 362 -18.08 31.28 -3.07
C GLU A 362 -19.29 31.44 -2.14
N SER A 363 -19.89 30.33 -1.71
CA SER A 363 -21.03 30.29 -0.80
C SER A 363 -20.96 29.11 0.17
N ASP A 364 -21.57 29.27 1.35
CA ASP A 364 -21.69 28.20 2.35
C ASP A 364 -22.39 26.96 1.79
N LYS A 365 -23.37 27.15 0.89
CA LYS A 365 -24.09 26.04 0.24
C LYS A 365 -23.16 25.18 -0.63
N GLU A 366 -22.23 25.83 -1.33
CA GLU A 366 -21.25 25.12 -2.14
C GLU A 366 -20.22 24.41 -1.27
N ALA A 367 -19.75 25.08 -0.20
CA ALA A 367 -18.85 24.50 0.80
C ALA A 367 -19.44 23.23 1.42
N SER A 368 -20.67 23.28 1.93
CA SER A 368 -21.36 22.12 2.50
C SER A 368 -21.55 20.99 1.49
N ARG A 369 -21.78 21.30 0.22
CA ARG A 369 -21.89 20.28 -0.84
C ARG A 369 -20.54 19.57 -1.06
N LEU A 370 -19.45 20.31 -1.12
CA LEU A 370 -18.10 19.75 -1.27
C LEU A 370 -17.72 18.90 -0.04
N GLU A 371 -17.99 19.39 1.17
CA GLU A 371 -17.77 18.65 2.41
C GLU A 371 -18.61 17.35 2.43
N GLN A 372 -19.86 17.42 1.98
CA GLN A 372 -20.73 16.24 1.89
C GLN A 372 -20.19 15.17 0.91
N GLU A 373 -19.76 15.58 -0.28
CA GLU A 373 -19.30 14.67 -1.34
C GLU A 373 -17.91 14.10 -1.05
N TYR A 374 -16.96 14.96 -0.68
CA TYR A 374 -15.55 14.57 -0.58
C TYR A 374 -15.09 14.21 0.83
N VAL A 375 -15.90 14.49 1.86
CA VAL A 375 -15.58 14.12 3.23
C VAL A 375 -16.63 13.19 3.81
N HIS A 376 -17.88 13.64 3.93
CA HIS A 376 -18.89 12.89 4.69
C HIS A 376 -19.20 11.53 4.04
N GLN A 377 -19.46 11.50 2.73
CA GLN A 377 -19.71 10.24 2.00
C GLN A 377 -18.49 9.32 2.04
N VAL A 378 -17.28 9.86 1.87
CA VAL A 378 -16.04 9.08 1.92
C VAL A 378 -15.90 8.37 3.26
N TYR A 379 -16.07 9.08 4.39
CA TYR A 379 -15.98 8.48 5.72
C TYR A 379 -17.08 7.44 5.99
N GLU A 380 -18.29 7.67 5.46
CA GLU A 380 -19.38 6.71 5.55
C GLU A 380 -19.00 5.40 4.84
N GLU A 381 -18.43 5.47 3.63
CA GLU A 381 -18.02 4.31 2.85
C GLU A 381 -16.81 3.57 3.45
N ILE A 382 -15.80 4.31 3.93
CA ILE A 382 -14.54 3.72 4.40
C ILE A 382 -14.52 3.37 5.89
N ALA A 383 -15.60 3.61 6.65
CA ALA A 383 -15.65 3.48 8.11
C ALA A 383 -15.04 2.17 8.64
N GLY A 384 -15.39 1.03 8.02
CA GLY A 384 -14.84 -0.28 8.39
C GLY A 384 -13.33 -0.39 8.17
N HIS A 385 -12.82 0.07 7.02
CA HIS A 385 -11.39 0.10 6.73
C HIS A 385 -10.63 1.07 7.64
N PHE A 386 -11.17 2.28 7.84
CA PHE A 386 -10.66 3.28 8.76
C PHE A 386 -10.51 2.71 10.17
N SER A 387 -11.54 2.02 10.66
CA SER A 387 -11.56 1.43 11.99
C SER A 387 -10.47 0.35 12.20
N SER A 388 -10.22 -0.47 11.18
CA SER A 388 -9.20 -1.54 11.23
C SER A 388 -7.75 -1.01 11.23
N THR A 389 -7.51 0.12 10.58
CA THR A 389 -6.16 0.66 10.34
C THR A 389 -5.73 1.68 11.39
N ARG A 390 -6.67 2.36 12.06
CA ARG A 390 -6.38 3.49 12.97
C ARG A 390 -6.82 3.20 14.40
N HIS A 391 -6.10 2.29 15.06
CA HIS A 391 -6.39 1.85 16.43
C HIS A 391 -5.43 2.41 17.50
N THR A 392 -4.23 2.86 17.12
CA THR A 392 -3.24 3.36 18.08
C THR A 392 -3.52 4.82 18.47
N PRO A 393 -3.82 5.10 19.75
CA PRO A 393 -3.99 6.47 20.25
C PRO A 393 -2.66 7.23 20.28
N TRP A 394 -2.70 8.55 20.10
CA TRP A 394 -1.51 9.39 20.16
C TRP A 394 -1.06 9.62 21.61
N PRO A 395 0.25 9.50 21.93
CA PRO A 395 0.75 9.56 23.31
C PRO A 395 0.34 10.82 24.08
N HIS A 396 0.46 12.01 23.46
CA HIS A 396 0.14 13.29 24.11
C HIS A 396 -1.34 13.42 24.48
N ILE A 397 -2.25 12.91 23.63
CA ILE A 397 -3.69 12.92 23.92
C ILE A 397 -4.01 11.96 25.06
N VAL A 398 -3.34 10.80 25.08
CA VAL A 398 -3.48 9.82 26.17
C VAL A 398 -3.02 10.41 27.50
N GLU A 399 -1.90 11.13 27.51
CA GLU A 399 -1.38 11.80 28.70
C GLU A 399 -2.34 12.88 29.19
N PHE A 400 -2.86 13.72 28.29
CA PHE A 400 -3.87 14.73 28.60
C PHE A 400 -5.11 14.10 29.27
N LEU A 401 -5.72 13.08 28.65
CA LEU A 401 -6.91 12.41 29.19
C LEU A 401 -6.62 11.73 30.54
N LYS A 402 -5.39 11.25 30.78
CA LYS A 402 -5.01 10.67 32.07
C LYS A 402 -4.74 11.70 33.15
N ALA A 403 -4.38 12.93 32.78
CA ALA A 403 -4.13 14.03 33.72
C ALA A 403 -5.41 14.71 34.21
N LEU A 404 -6.55 14.48 33.56
CA LEU A 404 -7.84 15.05 33.98
C LEU A 404 -8.30 14.47 35.34
N PRO A 405 -8.96 15.29 36.19
CA PRO A 405 -9.51 14.82 37.45
C PRO A 405 -10.52 13.67 37.27
N ASN A 406 -10.55 12.73 38.20
CA ASN A 406 -11.53 11.65 38.22
C ASN A 406 -12.96 12.23 38.26
N GLY A 407 -13.86 11.66 37.47
CA GLY A 407 -15.24 12.10 37.34
C GLY A 407 -15.45 13.24 36.34
N SER A 408 -14.40 13.74 35.67
CA SER A 408 -14.56 14.79 34.66
C SER A 408 -15.40 14.30 33.47
N ILE A 409 -16.23 15.20 32.93
CA ILE A 409 -17.04 14.99 31.74
C ILE A 409 -16.27 15.51 30.53
N VAL A 410 -16.08 14.65 29.52
CA VAL A 410 -15.26 14.97 28.33
C VAL A 410 -16.02 14.72 27.04
N ALA A 411 -16.02 15.71 26.14
CA ALA A 411 -16.53 15.56 24.79
C ALA A 411 -15.40 15.23 23.81
N ASP A 412 -15.61 14.26 22.91
CA ASP A 412 -14.73 13.96 21.78
C ASP A 412 -15.47 14.29 20.48
N ILE A 413 -15.19 15.47 19.91
CA ILE A 413 -15.88 15.99 18.72
C ILE A 413 -15.11 15.56 17.48
N GLY A 414 -15.77 14.77 16.62
CA GLY A 414 -15.14 13.99 15.56
C GLY A 414 -14.43 12.75 16.11
N CYS A 415 -15.11 11.99 16.98
CA CYS A 415 -14.51 10.87 17.70
C CYS A 415 -14.05 9.71 16.81
N GLY A 416 -14.45 9.70 15.53
CA GLY A 416 -14.15 8.63 14.59
C GLY A 416 -14.62 7.28 15.10
N ASN A 417 -13.71 6.30 15.15
CA ASN A 417 -13.99 4.95 15.68
C ASN A 417 -13.94 4.85 17.22
N GLY A 418 -13.88 5.98 17.93
CA GLY A 418 -13.87 6.05 19.39
C GLY A 418 -12.57 5.59 20.02
N LYS A 419 -11.43 5.68 19.33
CA LYS A 419 -10.12 5.20 19.84
C LYS A 419 -9.67 5.88 21.14
N TYR A 420 -10.16 7.10 21.42
CA TYR A 420 -9.86 7.82 22.66
C TYR A 420 -10.92 7.60 23.75
N LEU A 421 -12.12 7.17 23.37
CA LEU A 421 -13.18 6.84 24.31
C LEU A 421 -12.72 5.64 25.16
N GLY A 422 -12.78 5.79 26.49
CA GLY A 422 -12.39 4.74 27.43
C GLY A 422 -10.89 4.58 27.69
N ILE A 423 -10.04 5.51 27.23
CA ILE A 423 -8.60 5.55 27.59
C ILE A 423 -8.40 5.72 29.11
N ASN A 424 -9.21 6.57 29.73
CA ASN A 424 -9.27 6.74 31.17
C ASN A 424 -10.69 6.37 31.64
N LYS A 425 -10.79 5.28 32.42
CA LYS A 425 -12.07 4.73 32.89
C LYS A 425 -12.71 5.57 34.00
N GLU A 426 -11.95 6.50 34.58
CA GLU A 426 -12.43 7.42 35.61
C GLU A 426 -13.12 8.65 34.99
N LEU A 427 -13.14 8.79 33.67
CA LEU A 427 -13.80 9.89 32.96
C LEU A 427 -15.16 9.49 32.37
N TYR A 428 -16.09 10.43 32.35
CA TYR A 428 -17.35 10.29 31.63
C TYR A 428 -17.22 10.90 30.24
N MET A 429 -16.88 10.06 29.26
CA MET A 429 -16.63 10.49 27.88
C MET A 429 -17.85 10.28 26.98
N ILE A 430 -18.17 11.28 26.16
CA ILE A 430 -19.18 11.21 25.11
C ILE A 430 -18.52 11.64 23.80
N GLY A 431 -18.60 10.78 22.77
CA GLY A 431 -18.12 11.09 21.44
C GLY A 431 -19.24 11.59 20.52
N CYS A 432 -18.89 12.38 19.51
CA CYS A 432 -19.79 12.58 18.38
C CYS A 432 -19.01 12.63 17.07
N ASP A 433 -19.63 12.18 15.98
CA ASP A 433 -19.03 12.19 14.65
C ASP A 433 -20.11 12.44 13.59
N ARG A 434 -19.73 12.93 12.41
CA ARG A 434 -20.67 13.17 11.32
C ARG A 434 -21.09 11.87 10.63
N SER A 435 -20.23 10.86 10.63
CA SER A 435 -20.49 9.56 10.00
C SER A 435 -21.31 8.64 10.91
N GLN A 436 -22.41 8.13 10.38
CA GLN A 436 -23.28 7.18 11.09
C GLN A 436 -22.55 5.85 11.30
N ASN A 437 -21.89 5.33 10.27
CA ASN A 437 -21.11 4.09 10.36
C ASN A 437 -19.98 4.16 11.41
N LEU A 438 -19.29 5.29 11.57
CA LEU A 438 -18.27 5.44 12.63
C LEU A 438 -18.89 5.47 14.03
N VAL A 439 -20.01 6.17 14.20
CA VAL A 439 -20.77 6.18 15.46
C VAL A 439 -21.28 4.78 15.82
N ASP A 440 -21.74 4.00 14.84
CA ASP A 440 -22.19 2.63 15.09
C ASP A 440 -21.05 1.72 15.55
N ILE A 441 -19.84 1.90 15.00
CA ILE A 441 -18.64 1.22 15.50
C ILE A 441 -18.33 1.60 16.96
N CYS A 442 -18.50 2.87 17.34
CA CYS A 442 -18.36 3.29 18.73
C CYS A 442 -19.38 2.59 19.64
N ARG A 443 -20.64 2.48 19.20
CA ARG A 443 -21.72 1.80 19.93
C ARG A 443 -21.48 0.29 20.06
N GLU A 444 -21.00 -0.36 19.00
CA GLU A 444 -20.58 -1.77 19.05
C GLU A 444 -19.50 -1.98 20.11
N ARG A 445 -18.56 -1.02 20.24
CA ARG A 445 -17.53 -0.99 21.29
C ARG A 445 -18.03 -0.57 22.67
N GLN A 446 -19.34 -0.38 22.84
CA GLN A 446 -20.00 0.04 24.09
C GLN A 446 -19.63 1.45 24.56
N PHE A 447 -19.22 2.33 23.64
CA PHE A 447 -19.00 3.74 23.94
C PHE A 447 -20.24 4.59 23.71
N GLN A 448 -20.35 5.69 24.46
CA GLN A 448 -21.41 6.68 24.29
C GLN A 448 -21.05 7.58 23.11
N ALA A 449 -21.75 7.43 21.99
CA ALA A 449 -21.56 8.26 20.81
C ALA A 449 -22.86 8.54 20.04
N PHE A 450 -22.93 9.72 19.44
CA PHE A 450 -24.06 10.17 18.64
C PHE A 450 -23.62 10.90 17.37
N VAL A 451 -24.52 10.97 16.38
CA VAL A 451 -24.22 11.69 15.12
C VAL A 451 -24.41 13.19 15.33
N CYS A 452 -23.40 13.98 14.96
CA CYS A 452 -23.40 15.43 15.13
C CYS A 452 -22.76 16.13 13.92
N ASP A 453 -23.13 17.38 13.70
CA ASP A 453 -22.32 18.29 12.90
C ASP A 453 -21.38 19.07 13.84
N ALA A 454 -20.09 19.10 13.52
CA ALA A 454 -19.12 19.82 14.34
C ALA A 454 -19.27 21.36 14.23
N LEU A 455 -20.04 21.85 13.24
CA LEU A 455 -20.46 23.26 13.14
C LEU A 455 -21.73 23.58 13.96
N ALA A 456 -22.34 22.56 14.58
CA ALA A 456 -23.54 22.71 15.39
C ALA A 456 -23.61 21.58 16.44
N VAL A 457 -22.66 21.58 17.37
CA VAL A 457 -22.54 20.53 18.38
C VAL A 457 -23.72 20.62 19.35
N PRO A 458 -24.54 19.57 19.53
CA PRO A 458 -25.71 19.60 20.41
C PRO A 458 -25.33 19.34 21.88
N VAL A 459 -24.23 19.93 22.33
CA VAL A 459 -23.73 19.88 23.71
C VAL A 459 -23.84 21.29 24.29
N ARG A 460 -24.39 21.42 25.49
CA ARG A 460 -24.59 22.74 26.10
C ARG A 460 -23.23 23.36 26.46
N SER A 461 -23.09 24.65 26.20
CA SER A 461 -21.92 25.45 26.62
C SER A 461 -21.61 25.25 28.10
N GLY A 462 -20.32 25.02 28.42
CA GLY A 462 -19.84 24.81 29.79
C GLY A 462 -20.35 23.55 30.49
N SER A 463 -20.89 22.56 29.75
CA SER A 463 -21.34 21.29 30.35
C SER A 463 -20.28 20.20 30.40
N CYS A 464 -19.13 20.42 29.77
CA CYS A 464 -17.98 19.52 29.82
C CYS A 464 -16.78 20.21 30.50
N ASP A 465 -16.01 19.42 31.25
CA ASP A 465 -14.77 19.87 31.89
C ASP A 465 -13.61 19.95 30.88
N ALA A 466 -13.66 19.14 29.83
CA ALA A 466 -12.71 19.14 28.72
C ALA A 466 -13.37 18.72 27.41
N CYS A 467 -12.73 19.07 26.30
CA CYS A 467 -13.10 18.60 24.96
C CYS A 467 -11.84 18.30 24.16
N ILE A 468 -11.90 17.29 23.30
CA ILE A 468 -10.90 17.01 22.28
C ILE A 468 -11.57 17.08 20.90
N SER A 469 -10.85 17.62 19.92
CA SER A 469 -11.24 17.54 18.51
C SER A 469 -9.99 17.33 17.67
N ILE A 470 -9.87 16.17 17.03
CA ILE A 470 -8.61 15.72 16.44
C ILE A 470 -8.81 15.54 14.93
N ALA A 471 -8.05 16.32 14.16
CA ALA A 471 -8.06 16.34 12.70
C ALA A 471 -9.40 16.73 12.04
N VAL A 472 -10.39 17.23 12.80
CA VAL A 472 -11.70 17.62 12.27
C VAL A 472 -11.64 18.92 11.45
N ILE A 473 -10.84 19.89 11.87
CA ILE A 473 -10.79 21.22 11.22
C ILE A 473 -10.38 21.12 9.74
N HIS A 474 -9.56 20.13 9.38
CA HIS A 474 -9.12 19.90 8.00
C HIS A 474 -10.24 19.42 7.07
N HIS A 475 -11.38 19.01 7.62
CA HIS A 475 -12.53 18.55 6.85
C HIS A 475 -13.37 19.70 6.26
N PHE A 476 -13.18 20.93 6.75
CA PHE A 476 -13.98 22.06 6.30
C PHE A 476 -13.36 22.76 5.08
N ALA A 477 -14.21 23.03 4.09
CA ALA A 477 -13.83 23.58 2.79
C ALA A 477 -13.51 25.09 2.86
N THR A 478 -14.10 25.82 3.82
CA THR A 478 -13.89 27.28 3.96
C THR A 478 -13.17 27.64 5.25
N ALA A 479 -12.45 28.78 5.22
CA ALA A 479 -11.91 29.38 6.44
C ALA A 479 -13.02 29.74 7.44
N SER A 480 -14.17 30.20 6.96
CA SER A 480 -15.33 30.53 7.81
C SER A 480 -15.84 29.33 8.60
N HIS A 481 -16.03 28.17 7.95
CA HIS A 481 -16.42 26.94 8.63
C HIS A 481 -15.37 26.49 9.65
N ARG A 482 -14.07 26.59 9.32
CA ARG A 482 -12.99 26.27 10.29
C ARG A 482 -13.03 27.16 11.53
N ILE A 483 -13.27 28.46 11.36
CA ILE A 483 -13.41 29.41 12.47
C ILE A 483 -14.67 29.11 13.29
N LEU A 484 -15.79 28.81 12.65
CA LEU A 484 -17.04 28.46 13.33
C LEU A 484 -16.89 27.17 14.16
N ALA A 485 -16.27 26.14 13.60
CA ALA A 485 -15.97 24.91 14.32
C ALA A 485 -15.11 25.17 15.57
N GLY A 486 -14.04 25.96 15.43
CA GLY A 486 -13.20 26.35 16.58
C GLY A 486 -13.98 27.07 17.67
N ARG A 487 -14.85 28.02 17.31
CA ARG A 487 -15.70 28.74 18.26
C ARG A 487 -16.67 27.83 19.00
N ASP A 488 -17.31 26.89 18.32
CA ASP A 488 -18.23 25.94 18.95
C ASP A 488 -17.50 24.97 19.88
N PHE A 489 -16.24 24.64 19.57
CA PHE A 489 -15.37 23.89 20.48
C PHE A 489 -15.04 24.72 21.72
N GLU A 490 -14.63 25.97 21.59
CA GLU A 490 -14.33 26.86 22.73
C GLU A 490 -15.54 27.14 23.63
N ILE A 491 -16.72 27.38 23.04
CA ILE A 491 -17.96 27.69 23.76
C ILE A 491 -18.45 26.49 24.60
N SER A 492 -18.04 25.27 24.25
CA SER A 492 -18.45 24.05 24.94
C SER A 492 -17.65 23.74 26.22
N ILE A 493 -16.59 24.52 26.57
CA ILE A 493 -15.57 24.15 27.57
C ILE A 493 -15.27 25.26 28.59
N SER A 494 -14.83 24.89 29.80
CA SER A 494 -14.31 25.81 30.85
C SER A 494 -12.76 25.93 30.88
N ARG A 495 -12.03 25.01 30.24
CA ARG A 495 -10.57 25.03 29.98
C ARG A 495 -10.24 24.48 28.57
N PRO A 496 -9.91 25.34 27.58
CA PRO A 496 -9.57 24.87 26.24
C PRO A 496 -8.14 24.29 26.18
N LEU A 497 -8.00 23.18 25.45
CA LEU A 497 -6.74 22.72 24.87
C LEU A 497 -7.04 22.43 23.39
N GLU A 498 -6.86 23.44 22.55
CA GLU A 498 -6.86 23.25 21.10
C GLU A 498 -5.53 22.62 20.69
N TYR A 499 -5.57 21.43 20.11
CA TYR A 499 -4.41 20.80 19.47
C TYR A 499 -4.76 20.44 18.03
N THR A 500 -4.40 21.32 17.10
CA THR A 500 -4.25 21.00 15.68
C THR A 500 -2.89 20.36 15.46
N VAL A 501 -2.85 19.06 15.23
CA VAL A 501 -1.68 18.40 14.63
C VAL A 501 -1.98 18.27 13.14
N SER A 502 -1.33 19.10 12.32
CA SER A 502 -1.23 18.81 10.89
C SER A 502 -0.41 17.53 10.76
N SER A 503 -0.97 16.54 10.09
CA SER A 503 -0.17 15.43 9.58
C SER A 503 0.61 15.95 8.38
N ASP A 504 1.75 16.60 8.63
CA ASP A 504 2.76 16.89 7.61
C ASP A 504 3.35 15.58 7.08
#